data_AF-A0A380N1U7-F1
#
_entry.id   AF-A0A380N1U7-F1
#
_cell.length_a   1.000
_cell.length_b   1.000
_cell.length_c   1.000
_cell.angle_alpha   90.00
_cell.angle_beta   90.00
_cell.angle_gamma   90.00
#
_symmetry.space_group_name_H-M   'P 1'
#
loop_
_entity.id
_entity.type
_entity.pdbx_description
1 polymer ?
#
loop_
_entity_poly.entity_id
_entity_poly.type
_entity_poly.pdbx_seq_one_letter_code
_entity_poly.pdbx_strand_id
1 'polypeptide(L)'
;MTLCNTLTFLSAEIESYLGQNLNSNNRRNGYSKKTVKSALGSFELETPRERNGEFEPVLVKKHQTKLSPEIDNHILSPFSHGMSYSAIKEHISEIYQLEVSEAAISSITDQLIPQLKAWQSRALDSVYPIVGEVKK
;
A
#
# COMPACT_ATOMS: atom_id res chain seq x y z
N MET A 1 -18.89 -4.59 2.27
CA MET A 1 -18.26 -4.96 3.56
C MET A 1 -16.87 -4.32 3.77
N THR A 2 -16.30 -3.67 2.74
CA THR A 2 -14.94 -3.07 2.67
C THR A 2 -14.70 -1.82 3.54
N LEU A 3 -15.76 -1.02 3.80
CA LEU A 3 -15.65 0.17 4.66
C LEU A 3 -15.49 -0.18 6.15
N CYS A 4 -16.01 -1.33 6.58
CA CYS A 4 -15.98 -1.72 7.98
C CYS A 4 -14.55 -2.05 8.44
N ASN A 5 -13.79 -2.74 7.59
CA ASN A 5 -12.45 -3.25 7.93
C ASN A 5 -11.37 -2.16 7.94
N THR A 6 -11.46 -1.17 7.05
CA THR A 6 -10.54 -0.02 7.05
C THR A 6 -10.80 0.91 8.24
N LEU A 7 -12.07 1.09 8.63
CA LEU A 7 -12.47 1.87 9.80
C LEU A 7 -12.03 1.21 11.11
N THR A 8 -12.16 -0.12 11.24
CA THR A 8 -11.69 -0.85 12.42
C THR A 8 -10.17 -0.81 12.53
N PHE A 9 -9.45 -0.98 11.42
CA PHE A 9 -7.98 -0.87 11.43
C PHE A 9 -7.52 0.51 11.90
N LEU A 10 -8.05 1.59 11.31
CA LEU A 10 -7.69 2.96 11.70
C LEU A 10 -8.08 3.27 13.16
N SER A 11 -9.16 2.65 13.65
CA SER A 11 -9.56 2.77 15.06
C SER A 11 -8.61 2.04 16.01
N ALA A 12 -8.08 0.89 15.61
CA ALA A 12 -7.06 0.18 16.39
C ALA A 12 -5.73 0.95 16.40
N GLU A 13 -5.37 1.57 15.28
CA GLU A 13 -4.15 2.35 15.15
C GLU A 13 -4.14 3.59 16.07
N ILE A 14 -5.24 4.35 16.10
CA ILE A 14 -5.37 5.51 16.99
C ILE A 14 -5.41 5.11 18.48
N GLU A 15 -5.98 3.95 18.80
CA GLU A 15 -6.02 3.42 20.17
C GLU A 15 -4.62 3.05 20.66
N SER A 16 -3.82 2.42 19.81
CA SER A 16 -2.39 2.15 20.08
C SER A 16 -1.61 3.45 20.29
N TYR A 17 -1.82 4.47 19.44
CA TYR A 17 -1.15 5.76 19.57
C TYR A 17 -1.49 6.49 20.88
N LEU A 18 -2.78 6.51 21.26
CA LEU A 18 -3.22 7.12 22.51
C LEU A 18 -2.72 6.34 23.74
N GLY A 19 -2.63 5.00 23.65
CA GLY A 19 -2.07 4.14 24.69
C GLY A 19 -0.58 4.34 24.93
N GLN A 20 0.17 4.75 23.90
CA GLN A 20 1.59 5.12 24.04
C GLN A 20 1.77 6.54 24.58
N ASN A 21 0.79 7.43 24.37
CA ASN A 21 0.84 8.85 24.72
C ASN A 21 -0.07 9.24 25.90
N LEU A 22 -0.16 8.39 26.93
CA LEU A 22 -1.03 8.58 28.11
C LEU A 22 -0.76 9.88 28.89
N ASN A 23 0.47 10.42 28.82
CA ASN A 23 0.87 11.65 29.51
C ASN A 23 0.47 12.93 28.75
N SER A 24 0.01 12.81 27.52
CA SER A 24 -0.50 13.94 26.74
C SER A 24 -1.98 14.16 27.08
N ASN A 25 -2.44 15.41 27.15
CA ASN A 25 -3.88 15.74 27.27
C ASN A 25 -4.64 15.49 25.94
N ASN A 26 -4.19 14.50 25.17
CA ASN A 26 -4.72 14.15 23.87
C ASN A 26 -5.76 13.04 24.02
N ARG A 27 -6.87 13.17 23.30
CA ARG A 27 -7.99 12.23 23.36
C ARG A 27 -8.60 12.10 21.97
N ARG A 28 -9.32 11.01 21.74
CA ARG A 28 -10.11 10.83 20.52
C ARG A 28 -11.13 11.97 20.38
N ASN A 29 -11.20 12.55 19.19
CA ASN A 29 -12.08 13.67 18.84
C ASN A 29 -12.86 13.37 17.55
N GLY A 30 -13.74 12.37 17.63
CA GLY A 30 -14.64 11.99 16.55
C GLY A 30 -13.94 11.42 15.31
N TYR A 31 -14.57 11.63 14.16
CA TYR A 31 -14.14 11.12 12.85
C TYR A 31 -14.17 12.25 11.81
N SER A 32 -13.22 12.21 10.89
CA SER A 32 -13.17 13.08 9.72
C SER A 32 -13.48 12.27 8.47
N LYS A 33 -14.34 12.81 7.60
CA LYS A 33 -14.64 12.19 6.30
C LYS A 33 -13.57 12.54 5.29
N LYS A 34 -13.20 11.58 4.45
CA LYS A 34 -12.21 11.74 3.39
C LYS A 34 -12.64 10.95 2.17
N THR A 35 -12.79 11.61 1.03
CA THR A 35 -13.05 10.91 -0.24
C THR A 35 -11.72 10.41 -0.80
N VAL A 36 -11.61 9.10 -0.91
CA VAL A 36 -10.39 8.42 -1.37
C VAL A 36 -10.64 7.81 -2.74
N LYS A 37 -9.75 8.10 -3.68
CA LYS A 37 -9.78 7.54 -5.04
C LYS A 37 -8.92 6.28 -5.05
N SER A 38 -9.57 5.15 -5.34
CA SER A 38 -8.92 3.87 -5.61
C SER A 38 -9.00 3.57 -7.11
N ALA A 39 -8.27 2.56 -7.58
CA ALA A 39 -8.31 2.08 -8.96
C ALA A 39 -9.73 1.67 -9.42
N LEU A 40 -10.64 1.38 -8.47
CA LEU A 40 -12.02 0.92 -8.70
C LEU A 40 -13.07 2.02 -8.57
N GLY A 41 -12.68 3.26 -8.23
CA GLY A 41 -13.60 4.37 -8.01
C GLY A 41 -13.31 5.15 -6.73
N SER A 42 -14.15 6.16 -6.47
CA SER A 42 -14.08 6.98 -5.26
C SER A 42 -15.01 6.46 -4.18
N PHE A 43 -14.52 6.33 -2.95
CA PHE A 43 -15.36 6.02 -1.78
C PHE A 43 -15.10 7.00 -0.64
N GLU A 44 -16.08 7.14 0.25
CA GLU A 44 -15.96 7.93 1.47
C GLU A 44 -15.38 7.09 2.60
N LEU A 45 -14.26 7.53 3.17
CA LEU A 45 -13.60 6.92 4.31
C LEU A 45 -13.79 7.81 5.54
N GLU A 46 -14.23 7.20 6.64
CA GLU A 46 -14.24 7.84 7.95
C GLU A 46 -12.91 7.55 8.66
N THR A 47 -12.15 8.59 8.94
CA THR A 47 -10.84 8.50 9.61
C THR A 47 -11.00 8.98 11.05
N PRO A 48 -10.66 8.17 12.06
CA PRO A 48 -10.69 8.61 13.44
C PRO A 48 -9.67 9.73 13.64
N ARG A 49 -10.06 10.73 14.44
CA ARG A 49 -9.22 11.90 14.71
C ARG A 49 -9.00 12.02 16.20
N GLU A 50 -7.90 12.66 16.56
CA GLU A 50 -7.55 13.04 17.92
C GLU A 50 -7.63 14.56 18.13
N ARG A 51 -7.54 15.00 19.37
CA ARG A 51 -7.71 16.42 19.74
C ARG A 51 -6.58 17.29 19.23
N ASN A 52 -5.34 16.83 19.36
CA ASN A 52 -4.15 17.63 19.02
C ASN A 52 -3.83 17.58 17.52
N GLY A 53 -4.24 16.52 16.82
CA GLY A 53 -4.03 16.38 15.38
C GLY A 53 -2.60 16.03 14.97
N GLU A 54 -1.81 15.47 15.89
CA GLU A 54 -0.44 15.02 15.72
C GLU A 54 -0.37 13.61 15.10
N PHE A 55 -1.29 12.70 15.45
CA PHE A 55 -1.35 11.32 14.95
C PHE A 55 -1.33 11.24 13.42
N GLU A 56 -0.38 10.50 12.86
CA GLU A 56 -0.29 10.19 11.44
C GLU A 56 -0.61 8.71 11.21
N PRO A 57 -1.75 8.38 10.58
CA PRO A 57 -2.08 7.00 10.24
C PRO A 57 -1.13 6.47 9.16
N VAL A 58 -0.70 5.22 9.31
CA VAL A 58 0.17 4.49 8.40
C VAL A 58 -0.61 4.08 7.15
N LEU A 59 -1.75 3.41 7.32
CA LEU A 59 -2.55 2.85 6.22
C LEU A 59 -3.09 3.92 5.26
N VAL A 60 -3.50 5.06 5.81
CA VAL A 60 -4.04 6.18 5.01
C VAL A 60 -3.48 7.49 5.56
N LYS A 61 -2.39 7.97 4.95
CA LYS A 61 -1.72 9.20 5.39
C LYS A 61 -2.63 10.42 5.34
N LYS A 62 -2.34 11.42 6.15
CA LYS A 62 -3.00 12.74 6.09
C LYS A 62 -2.94 13.29 4.66
N HIS A 63 -4.05 13.81 4.16
CA HIS A 63 -4.22 14.35 2.80
C HIS A 63 -3.99 13.38 1.62
N GLN A 64 -3.65 12.11 1.86
CA GLN A 64 -3.52 11.10 0.78
C GLN A 64 -4.86 10.77 0.12
N THR A 65 -5.13 11.30 -1.05
CA THR A 65 -6.39 11.06 -1.79
C THR A 65 -6.32 9.85 -2.72
N LYS A 66 -5.16 9.20 -2.85
CA LYS A 66 -4.95 8.01 -3.68
C LYS A 66 -4.34 6.88 -2.84
N LEU A 67 -5.00 5.72 -2.80
CA LEU A 67 -4.49 4.52 -2.11
C LEU A 67 -3.45 3.73 -2.91
N SER A 68 -3.11 4.18 -4.13
CA SER A 68 -2.24 3.47 -5.07
C SER A 68 -0.96 2.88 -4.45
N PRO A 69 -0.08 3.64 -3.77
CA PRO A 69 1.28 3.16 -3.53
C PRO A 69 1.39 1.96 -2.58
N GLU A 70 0.47 1.81 -1.61
CA GLU A 70 0.50 0.64 -0.72
C GLU A 70 -0.10 -0.60 -1.38
N ILE A 71 -1.19 -0.42 -2.13
CA ILE A 71 -1.82 -1.51 -2.89
C ILE A 71 -0.87 -2.01 -3.98
N ASP A 72 -0.14 -1.11 -4.64
CA ASP A 72 0.86 -1.44 -5.65
C ASP A 72 1.93 -2.38 -5.07
N ASN A 73 2.43 -2.08 -3.86
CA ASN A 73 3.40 -2.95 -3.17
C ASN A 73 2.82 -4.33 -2.80
N HIS A 74 1.55 -4.39 -2.41
CA HIS A 74 0.86 -5.64 -2.11
C HIS A 74 0.55 -6.47 -3.35
N ILE A 75 0.51 -5.86 -4.53
CA ILE A 75 0.43 -6.56 -5.83
C ILE A 75 1.83 -7.03 -6.28
N LEU A 76 2.83 -6.17 -6.10
CA LEU A 76 4.22 -6.42 -6.47
C LEU A 76 4.86 -7.57 -5.68
N SER A 77 4.55 -7.71 -4.39
CA SER A 77 5.11 -8.79 -3.56
C SER A 77 4.70 -10.18 -4.09
N PRO A 78 3.41 -10.54 -4.23
CA PRO A 78 2.97 -11.77 -4.88
C PRO A 78 3.49 -11.96 -6.30
N PHE A 79 3.57 -10.89 -7.09
CA PHE A 79 4.15 -10.93 -8.44
C PHE A 79 5.62 -11.35 -8.42
N SER A 80 6.41 -10.82 -7.49
CA SER A 80 7.82 -11.21 -7.30
C SER A 80 7.98 -12.67 -6.86
N HIS A 81 6.98 -13.23 -6.19
CA HIS A 81 6.94 -14.66 -5.81
C HIS A 81 6.42 -15.57 -6.94
N GLY A 82 6.12 -15.01 -8.12
CA GLY A 82 5.68 -15.78 -9.29
C GLY A 82 4.22 -16.24 -9.27
N MET A 83 3.37 -15.61 -8.47
CA MET A 83 1.93 -15.90 -8.49
C MET A 83 1.30 -15.47 -9.82
N SER A 84 0.29 -16.21 -10.29
CA SER A 84 -0.45 -15.85 -11.51
C SER A 84 -1.33 -14.61 -11.27
N TYR A 85 -1.63 -13.84 -12.32
CA TYR A 85 -2.48 -12.64 -12.19
C TYR A 85 -3.86 -12.93 -11.56
N SER A 86 -4.47 -14.08 -11.87
CA SER A 86 -5.71 -14.53 -11.23
C SER A 86 -5.53 -14.84 -9.74
N ALA A 87 -4.42 -15.47 -9.34
CA ALA A 87 -4.15 -15.77 -7.94
C ALA A 87 -3.82 -14.49 -7.14
N ILE A 88 -3.09 -13.55 -7.74
CA ILE A 88 -2.84 -12.23 -7.12
C ILE A 88 -4.16 -11.48 -6.93
N LYS A 89 -5.04 -11.52 -7.93
CA LYS A 89 -6.38 -10.94 -7.83
C LYS A 89 -7.17 -11.55 -6.67
N GLU A 90 -7.21 -12.87 -6.57
CA GLU A 90 -7.91 -13.58 -5.47
C GLU A 90 -7.31 -13.20 -4.11
N HIS A 91 -5.98 -13.23 -3.99
CA HIS A 91 -5.26 -12.84 -2.78
C HIS A 91 -5.56 -11.41 -2.33
N ILE A 92 -5.59 -10.46 -3.27
CA ILE A 92 -5.92 -9.07 -2.98
C ILE A 92 -7.40 -8.91 -2.61
N SER A 93 -8.30 -9.66 -3.26
CA SER A 93 -9.72 -9.68 -2.90
C SER A 93 -9.93 -10.30 -1.51
N GLU A 94 -9.19 -11.34 -1.12
CA GLU A 94 -9.33 -11.94 0.21
C GLU A 94 -8.82 -11.00 1.32
N ILE A 95 -7.60 -10.50 1.20
CA ILE A 95 -6.94 -9.71 2.25
C ILE A 95 -7.50 -8.29 2.32
N TYR A 96 -7.68 -7.64 1.16
CA TYR A 96 -8.06 -6.23 1.08
C TYR A 96 -9.54 -6.02 0.70
N GLN A 97 -10.30 -7.10 0.45
CA GLN A 97 -11.70 -7.04 -0.04
C GLN A 97 -11.88 -6.07 -1.20
N LEU A 98 -10.88 -6.08 -2.10
CA LEU A 98 -10.75 -5.16 -3.21
C LEU A 98 -10.71 -5.94 -4.52
N GLU A 99 -11.69 -5.69 -5.39
CA GLU A 99 -11.84 -6.37 -6.67
C GLU A 99 -10.93 -5.76 -7.74
N VAL A 100 -9.65 -6.15 -7.79
CA VAL A 100 -8.72 -5.66 -8.83
C VAL A 100 -8.93 -6.41 -10.15
N SER A 101 -8.93 -5.72 -11.29
CA SER A 101 -8.90 -6.39 -12.60
C SER A 101 -7.48 -6.81 -12.96
N GLU A 102 -7.32 -7.89 -13.72
CA GLU A 102 -5.99 -8.31 -14.20
C GLU A 102 -5.30 -7.23 -15.03
N ALA A 103 -6.08 -6.43 -15.78
CA ALA A 103 -5.57 -5.29 -16.53
C ALA A 103 -4.97 -4.21 -15.62
N ALA A 104 -5.56 -3.96 -14.44
CA ALA A 104 -5.00 -3.04 -13.46
C ALA A 104 -3.69 -3.60 -12.88
N ILE A 105 -3.63 -4.90 -12.59
CA ILE A 105 -2.40 -5.56 -12.12
C ILE A 105 -1.29 -5.42 -13.16
N SER A 106 -1.57 -5.69 -14.44
CA SER A 106 -0.61 -5.50 -15.54
C SER A 106 -0.14 -4.05 -15.63
N SER A 107 -1.06 -3.08 -15.55
CA SER A 107 -0.69 -1.67 -15.61
C SER A 107 0.21 -1.25 -14.45
N ILE A 108 0.08 -1.88 -13.28
CA ILE A 108 0.91 -1.61 -12.10
C ILE A 108 2.30 -2.25 -12.28
N THR A 109 2.37 -3.50 -12.75
CA THR A 109 3.66 -4.17 -13.02
C THR A 109 4.43 -3.48 -14.14
N ASP A 110 3.73 -2.91 -15.12
CA ASP A 110 4.33 -2.13 -16.21
C ASP A 110 5.05 -0.87 -15.71
N GLN A 111 4.67 -0.33 -14.54
CA GLN A 111 5.37 0.81 -13.94
C GLN A 111 6.81 0.48 -13.53
N LEU A 112 7.15 -0.80 -13.38
CA LEU A 112 8.53 -1.23 -13.11
C LEU A 112 9.41 -1.25 -14.35
N ILE A 113 8.85 -1.28 -15.56
CA ILE A 113 9.61 -1.39 -16.82
C ILE A 113 10.71 -0.32 -16.92
N PRO A 114 10.46 0.97 -16.60
CA PRO A 114 11.51 2.00 -16.62
C PRO A 114 12.63 1.72 -15.61
N GLN A 115 12.30 1.25 -14.42
CA GLN A 115 13.30 0.91 -13.38
C GLN A 115 14.15 -0.29 -13.80
N LEU A 116 13.54 -1.30 -14.41
CA LEU A 116 14.23 -2.46 -14.99
C LEU A 116 15.20 -2.04 -16.09
N LYS A 117 14.78 -1.15 -16.99
CA LYS A 117 15.66 -0.61 -18.05
C LYS A 117 16.83 0.19 -17.47
N ALA A 118 16.59 0.99 -16.43
CA ALA A 118 17.65 1.70 -15.73
C ALA A 118 18.64 0.73 -15.05
N TRP A 119 18.14 -0.34 -14.45
CA TRP A 119 18.98 -1.37 -13.83
C TRP A 119 19.80 -2.15 -14.86
N GLN A 120 19.21 -2.49 -16.01
CA GLN A 120 19.90 -3.16 -17.10
C GLN A 120 21.02 -2.31 -17.72
N SER A 121 20.85 -0.98 -17.73
CA SER A 121 21.83 -0.02 -18.29
C SER A 121 22.84 0.49 -17.28
N ARG A 122 22.89 -0.08 -16.06
CA ARG A 122 23.84 0.34 -15.03
C ARG A 122 25.28 0.08 -15.48
N ALA A 123 26.18 1.04 -15.23
CA ALA A 123 27.60 0.83 -15.44
C ALA A 123 28.10 -0.30 -14.54
N LEU A 124 28.80 -1.27 -15.15
CA LEU A 124 29.42 -2.38 -14.44
C LEU A 124 30.84 -2.00 -14.04
N ASP A 125 31.36 -2.65 -12.99
CA ASP A 125 32.74 -2.45 -12.57
C ASP A 125 33.72 -3.00 -13.61
N SER A 126 34.91 -2.39 -13.65
CA SER A 126 35.92 -2.73 -14.67
C SER A 126 36.53 -4.12 -14.51
N VAL A 127 36.50 -4.69 -13.29
CA VAL A 127 37.14 -5.97 -12.98
C VAL A 127 36.18 -6.86 -12.20
N TYR A 128 35.88 -8.04 -12.76
CA TYR A 128 35.18 -9.13 -12.08
C TYR A 128 36.09 -10.37 -12.04
N PRO A 129 36.78 -10.66 -10.91
CA PRO A 129 37.76 -11.74 -10.81
C PRO A 129 37.19 -13.14 -11.07
N ILE A 130 35.88 -13.34 -10.86
CA ILE A 130 35.15 -14.57 -11.17
C ILE A 130 33.81 -14.16 -11.73
N VAL A 131 33.50 -14.60 -12.95
CA VAL A 131 32.16 -14.58 -13.53
C VAL A 131 31.88 -16.01 -13.97
N GLY A 132 31.03 -16.71 -13.22
CA GLY A 132 30.61 -18.07 -13.58
C GLY A 132 29.74 -18.06 -14.84
N GLU A 133 29.81 -19.14 -15.63
CA GLU A 133 28.97 -19.34 -16.80
C GLU A 133 27.48 -19.16 -16.45
N VAL A 134 26.83 -18.22 -17.13
CA VAL A 134 25.38 -18.09 -17.12
C VAL A 134 24.85 -19.09 -18.15
N LYS A 135 24.33 -20.24 -17.69
CA LYS A 135 23.58 -21.14 -18.58
C LYS A 135 22.37 -20.39 -19.13
N LYS A 136 22.31 -20.31 -20.46
CA LYS A 136 21.13 -19.85 -21.21
C LYS A 136 19.99 -20.86 -21.12
#